data_AF-A0A8J4VDW6-F1
#
_entry.id   AF-A0A8J4VDW6-F1
#
_cell.length_a   1.000
_cell.length_b   1.000
_cell.length_c   1.000
_cell.angle_alpha   90.00
_cell.angle_beta   90.00
_cell.angle_gamma   90.00
#
_symmetry.space_group_name_H-M   'P 1'
#
loop_
_entity.id
_entity.type
_entity.pdbx_description
1 polymer ?
#
loop_
_entity_poly.entity_id
_entity_poly.type
_entity_poly.pdbx_seq_one_letter_code
_entity_poly.pdbx_strand_id
1 'polypeptide(L)'
;MAFEAVPRSVLLHNGGWLNITSGFISKLQFRKDKSRAHWINEIGMAEVVENKGKLWRTMGVVRSGKIYYSIEETLFLMEIGALLLLDDSGTSLSLNDMYAKVSGGSWELFEVYRHLKSLGYIVGQHGIAWSIKDAKSNRPSVSLQCSPQSSEVVDLESEDESSIVGPFNNMHINEARPVFDVYLPNSKFRKSSPGDPSFVICLTRGDLPSIADIEVLERQCGAIPLRFCHVEYGRVSFFSFDEVELPILP
;
A
#
# COMPACT_ATOMS: atom_id res chain seq x y z
N MET A 1 -11.90 -0.53 32.90
CA MET A 1 -10.85 -0.92 31.93
C MET A 1 -10.21 0.37 31.46
N ALA A 2 -8.94 0.59 31.76
CA ALA A 2 -8.21 1.79 31.36
C ALA A 2 -7.23 1.38 30.26
N PHE A 3 -7.39 1.94 29.06
CA PHE A 3 -6.42 1.77 27.98
C PHE A 3 -5.53 3.00 27.96
N GLU A 4 -4.23 2.82 28.19
CA GLU A 4 -3.25 3.88 28.05
C GLU A 4 -2.65 3.79 26.64
N ALA A 5 -2.71 4.89 25.88
CA ALA A 5 -1.95 5.00 24.66
C ALA A 5 -0.47 5.10 25.05
N VAL A 6 0.26 3.99 24.98
CA VAL A 6 1.69 3.96 25.28
C VAL A 6 2.45 4.35 24.00
N PRO A 7 3.08 5.53 23.92
CA PRO A 7 4.00 5.82 22.83
C PRO A 7 5.24 4.94 23.01
N ARG A 8 5.24 3.75 22.40
CA ARG A 8 6.42 2.87 22.43
C ARG A 8 7.46 3.38 21.46
N SER A 9 8.51 3.98 22.01
CA SER A 9 9.83 4.04 21.39
C SER A 9 10.25 2.63 20.94
N VAL A 10 10.62 2.49 19.67
CA VAL A 10 11.13 1.24 19.12
C VAL A 10 12.46 0.93 19.81
N LEU A 11 12.47 -0.14 20.62
CA LEU A 11 13.71 -0.72 21.15
C LEU A 11 14.50 -1.32 19.98
N LEU A 12 15.52 -0.60 19.51
CA LEU A 12 16.65 -1.25 18.85
C LEU A 12 17.54 -1.89 19.92
N HIS A 13 18.17 -3.01 19.55
CA HIS A 13 18.90 -3.95 20.41
C HIS A 13 20.12 -3.38 21.18
N ASN A 14 20.30 -2.04 21.24
CA ASN A 14 21.44 -1.35 21.84
C ASN A 14 21.05 -0.19 22.80
N GLY A 15 19.95 -0.30 23.55
CA GLY A 15 19.78 0.40 24.83
C GLY A 15 19.88 1.94 24.88
N GLY A 16 19.76 2.65 23.75
CA GLY A 16 19.82 4.11 23.70
C GLY A 16 18.46 4.72 23.36
N TRP A 17 17.99 5.64 24.19
CA TRP A 17 16.84 6.49 23.90
C TRP A 17 17.24 7.54 22.87
N LEU A 18 16.68 7.48 21.65
CA LEU A 18 16.69 8.62 20.75
C LEU A 18 15.34 9.31 20.85
N ASN A 19 15.34 10.52 21.40
CA ASN A 19 14.26 11.48 21.16
C ASN A 19 14.24 11.76 19.65
N ILE A 20 13.23 11.24 18.94
CA ILE A 20 13.13 11.42 17.48
C ILE A 20 12.48 12.78 17.22
N THR A 21 13.27 13.84 17.39
CA THR A 21 12.94 15.15 16.82
C THR A 21 13.16 15.12 15.31
N SER A 22 12.19 15.67 14.60
CA SER A 22 12.23 16.21 13.22
C SER A 22 13.63 16.22 12.56
N GLY A 23 13.80 15.40 11.52
CA GLY A 23 14.98 15.45 10.64
C GLY A 23 15.52 14.08 10.23
N PHE A 24 14.72 13.24 9.56
CA PHE A 24 15.22 11.97 9.00
C PHE A 24 14.99 11.87 7.49
N ILE A 25 15.82 12.61 6.76
CA ILE A 25 16.23 12.23 5.41
C ILE A 25 17.26 11.10 5.61
N SER A 26 16.81 9.85 5.77
CA SER A 26 17.70 8.70 5.67
C SER A 26 18.48 8.83 4.36
N LYS A 27 19.83 8.88 4.40
CA LYS A 27 20.76 9.05 3.26
C LYS A 27 20.10 8.81 1.88
N LEU A 28 19.44 9.84 1.36
CA LEU A 28 18.79 9.82 0.05
C LEU A 28 19.90 9.92 -1.00
N GLN A 29 20.53 8.77 -1.29
CA GLN A 29 21.51 8.69 -2.37
C GLN A 29 20.74 8.71 -3.69
N PHE A 30 20.76 9.88 -4.35
CA PHE A 30 20.34 10.00 -5.74
C PHE A 30 21.04 8.92 -6.57
N ARG A 31 20.25 8.14 -7.30
CA ARG A 31 20.77 6.99 -8.05
C ARG A 31 21.14 7.41 -9.47
N LYS A 32 22.26 6.88 -9.97
CA LYS A 32 22.70 7.06 -11.36
C LYS A 32 21.73 6.44 -12.36
N ASP A 33 21.12 5.30 -11.99
CA ASP A 33 20.17 4.60 -12.85
C ASP A 33 18.73 4.86 -12.37
N LYS A 34 17.87 5.33 -13.28
CA LYS A 34 16.45 5.58 -13.02
C LYS A 34 15.60 4.57 -13.77
N SER A 35 14.60 3.99 -13.09
CA SER A 35 13.54 3.24 -13.75
C SER A 35 12.63 4.18 -14.53
N ARG A 36 11.89 3.65 -15.49
CA ARG A 36 10.84 4.37 -16.23
C ARG A 36 9.50 3.67 -16.04
N ALA A 37 8.45 4.44 -15.82
CA ALA A 37 7.09 3.93 -15.76
C ALA A 37 6.13 4.84 -16.53
N HIS A 38 5.01 4.28 -16.95
CA HIS A 38 3.91 4.97 -17.60
C HIS A 38 2.75 5.08 -16.61
N TRP A 39 2.25 6.29 -16.39
CA TRP A 39 1.11 6.54 -15.52
C TRP A 39 -0.18 6.20 -16.25
N ILE A 40 -0.99 5.30 -15.69
CA ILE A 40 -2.29 4.91 -16.24
C ILE A 40 -3.37 5.57 -15.40
N ASN A 41 -4.03 6.60 -15.94
CA ASN A 41 -5.01 7.41 -15.21
C ASN A 41 -6.23 6.59 -14.78
N GLU A 42 -6.65 5.62 -15.60
CA GLU A 42 -7.86 4.82 -15.42
C GLU A 42 -7.81 3.99 -14.14
N ILE A 43 -6.63 3.48 -13.78
CA ILE A 43 -6.43 2.64 -12.59
C ILE A 43 -5.61 3.33 -11.49
N GLY A 44 -5.14 4.55 -11.73
CA GLY A 44 -4.35 5.33 -10.77
C GLY A 44 -3.02 4.68 -10.37
N MET A 45 -2.36 3.98 -11.31
CA MET A 45 -1.09 3.27 -11.06
C MET A 45 -0.06 3.54 -12.15
N ALA A 46 1.22 3.37 -11.81
CA ALA A 46 2.31 3.47 -12.77
C ALA A 46 2.79 2.09 -13.23
N GLU A 47 2.64 1.76 -14.50
CA GLU A 47 3.18 0.54 -15.12
C GLU A 47 4.67 0.71 -15.39
N VAL A 48 5.50 -0.19 -14.88
CA VAL A 48 6.96 -0.15 -15.10
C VAL A 48 7.30 -0.62 -16.52
N VAL A 49 7.87 0.28 -17.30
CA VAL A 49 8.34 0.02 -18.67
C VAL A 49 9.81 -0.38 -18.68
N GLU A 50 10.62 0.28 -17.85
CA GLU A 50 12.04 -0.04 -17.71
C GLU A 50 12.42 -0.08 -16.24
N ASN A 51 13.04 -1.17 -15.81
CA ASN A 51 13.36 -1.39 -14.42
C ASN A 51 14.88 -1.32 -14.19
N LYS A 52 15.31 -0.40 -13.34
CA LYS A 52 16.72 -0.25 -12.91
C LYS A 52 16.88 -0.52 -11.42
N GLY A 53 18.00 -1.12 -11.07
CA GLY A 53 18.35 -1.40 -9.68
C GLY A 53 17.52 -2.54 -9.06
N LYS A 54 17.25 -2.42 -7.76
CA LYS A 54 16.72 -3.52 -6.93
C LYS A 54 15.45 -3.15 -6.16
N LEU A 55 14.99 -1.89 -6.24
CA LEU A 55 13.84 -1.39 -5.47
C LEU A 55 12.55 -2.14 -5.83
N TRP A 56 12.41 -2.50 -7.10
CA TRP A 56 11.30 -3.30 -7.60
C TRP A 56 11.12 -4.65 -6.88
N ARG A 57 12.12 -5.18 -6.17
CA ARG A 57 11.95 -6.46 -5.44
C ARG A 57 10.97 -6.33 -4.28
N THR A 58 10.94 -5.15 -3.67
CA THR A 58 10.21 -4.85 -2.42
C THR A 58 9.16 -3.74 -2.60
N MET A 59 8.89 -3.35 -3.85
CA MET A 59 7.95 -2.29 -4.22
C MET A 59 7.22 -2.70 -5.50
N GLY A 60 5.98 -2.26 -5.63
CA GLY A 60 5.10 -2.55 -6.75
C GLY A 60 4.48 -3.93 -6.69
N VAL A 61 3.26 -4.03 -7.18
CA VAL A 61 2.54 -5.29 -7.34
C VAL A 61 2.83 -5.90 -8.71
N VAL A 62 2.76 -7.22 -8.79
CA VAL A 62 2.94 -7.95 -10.06
C VAL A 62 1.60 -8.45 -10.56
N ARG A 63 1.22 -8.04 -11.77
CA ARG A 63 -0.01 -8.44 -12.46
C ARG A 63 0.35 -8.82 -13.89
N SER A 64 -0.06 -10.02 -14.32
CA SER A 64 0.20 -10.50 -15.69
C SER A 64 1.65 -10.34 -16.15
N GLY A 65 2.61 -10.58 -15.25
CA GLY A 65 4.05 -10.45 -15.51
C GLY A 65 4.60 -9.02 -15.54
N LYS A 66 3.76 -7.99 -15.44
CA LYS A 66 4.14 -6.58 -15.35
C LYS A 66 4.16 -6.09 -13.91
N ILE A 67 4.92 -5.02 -13.65
CA ILE A 67 5.01 -4.38 -12.32
C ILE A 67 4.23 -3.08 -12.37
N TYR A 68 3.40 -2.85 -11.35
CA TYR A 68 2.65 -1.62 -11.15
C TYR A 68 3.00 -1.01 -9.81
N TYR A 69 3.29 0.28 -9.77
CA TYR A 69 3.45 1.04 -8.53
C TYR A 69 2.15 1.77 -8.19
N SER A 70 1.78 1.77 -6.91
CA SER A 70 0.70 2.64 -6.44
C SER A 70 1.08 4.12 -6.54
N ILE A 71 0.13 5.02 -6.30
CA ILE A 71 0.40 6.46 -6.27
C ILE A 71 1.45 6.83 -5.21
N GLU A 72 1.38 6.23 -4.01
CA GLU A 72 2.33 6.49 -2.92
C GLU A 72 3.74 5.99 -3.27
N GLU A 73 3.84 4.79 -3.86
CA GLU A 73 5.11 4.21 -4.31
C GLU A 73 5.74 5.03 -5.43
N THR A 74 4.91 5.48 -6.38
CA THR A 74 5.33 6.28 -7.53
C THR A 74 5.90 7.61 -7.05
N LEU A 75 5.16 8.32 -6.19
CA LEU A 75 5.59 9.61 -5.66
C LEU A 75 6.89 9.47 -4.85
N PHE A 76 7.00 8.44 -4.01
CA PHE A 76 8.22 8.16 -3.25
C PHE A 76 9.41 7.92 -4.19
N LEU A 77 9.24 7.06 -5.20
CA LEU A 77 10.32 6.76 -6.14
C LEU A 77 10.75 8.00 -6.95
N MET A 78 9.82 8.91 -7.26
CA MET A 78 10.13 10.17 -7.91
C MET A 78 10.87 11.14 -6.97
N GLU A 79 10.43 11.30 -5.71
CA GLU A 79 11.11 12.13 -4.71
C GLU A 79 12.56 11.71 -4.50
N ILE A 80 12.84 10.40 -4.46
CA ILE A 80 14.20 9.88 -4.29
C ILE A 80 15.02 9.86 -5.60
N GLY A 81 14.42 10.30 -6.71
CA GLY A 81 15.03 10.35 -8.04
C GLY A 81 15.29 8.97 -8.66
N ALA A 82 14.57 7.93 -8.26
CA ALA A 82 14.71 6.56 -8.77
C ALA A 82 13.73 6.22 -9.91
N LEU A 83 12.76 7.08 -10.20
CA LEU A 83 11.76 6.86 -11.23
C LEU A 83 11.58 8.11 -12.11
N LEU A 84 11.54 7.90 -13.42
CA LEU A 84 11.02 8.84 -14.41
C LEU A 84 9.63 8.37 -14.82
N LEU A 85 8.61 9.18 -14.54
CA LEU A 85 7.23 8.87 -14.89
C LEU A 85 6.87 9.51 -16.22
N LEU A 86 6.16 8.77 -17.07
CA LEU A 86 5.68 9.20 -18.38
C LEU A 86 4.15 9.24 -18.38
N ASP A 87 3.56 10.19 -19.08
CA ASP A 87 2.12 10.23 -19.35
C ASP A 87 1.75 9.39 -20.58
N ASP A 88 0.45 9.40 -20.91
CA ASP A 88 -0.17 8.73 -22.07
C ASP A 88 0.46 9.13 -23.42
N SER A 89 1.02 10.35 -23.51
CA SER A 89 1.71 10.86 -24.70
C SER A 89 3.19 10.47 -24.77
N GLY A 90 3.71 9.81 -23.73
CA GLY A 90 5.13 9.48 -23.58
C GLY A 90 5.98 10.65 -23.06
N THR A 91 5.36 11.75 -22.63
CA THR A 91 6.03 12.93 -22.07
C THR A 91 6.32 12.70 -20.60
N SER A 92 7.47 13.20 -20.11
CA SER A 92 7.83 13.06 -18.70
C SER A 92 6.96 13.92 -17.80
N LEU A 93 6.29 13.31 -16.83
CA LEU A 93 5.58 14.00 -15.75
C LEU A 93 6.56 14.54 -14.73
N SER A 94 6.34 15.78 -14.30
CA SER A 94 7.10 16.40 -13.22
C SER A 94 6.62 15.92 -11.84
N LEU A 95 7.46 16.13 -10.82
CA LEU A 95 7.07 15.85 -9.44
C LEU A 95 5.84 16.68 -9.01
N ASN A 96 5.74 17.92 -9.49
CA ASN A 96 4.58 18.78 -9.24
C ASN A 96 3.29 18.23 -9.88
N ASP A 97 3.38 17.65 -11.07
CA ASP A 97 2.21 17.03 -11.71
C ASP A 97 1.72 15.84 -10.89
N MET A 98 2.62 15.06 -10.30
CA MET A 98 2.24 13.99 -9.39
C MET A 98 1.71 14.49 -8.05
N TYR A 99 2.27 15.57 -7.47
CA TYR A 99 1.69 16.18 -6.29
C TYR A 99 0.25 16.66 -6.53
N ALA A 100 -0.04 17.23 -7.70
CA ALA A 100 -1.39 17.62 -8.05
C ALA A 100 -2.36 16.43 -8.14
N LYS A 101 -1.87 15.24 -8.50
CA LYS A 101 -2.66 13.99 -8.51
C LYS A 101 -2.88 13.42 -7.10
N VAL A 102 -1.94 13.64 -6.18
CA VAL A 102 -2.04 13.22 -4.77
C VAL A 102 -2.87 14.24 -4.00
N SER A 103 -4.18 14.20 -4.19
CA SER A 103 -5.12 15.12 -3.52
C SER A 103 -5.77 14.49 -2.28
N GLY A 104 -6.11 15.33 -1.30
CA GLY A 104 -6.86 14.95 -0.11
C GLY A 104 -6.21 13.83 0.72
N GLY A 105 -7.01 12.87 1.17
CA GLY A 105 -6.59 11.79 2.07
C GLY A 105 -5.50 10.84 1.54
N SER A 106 -5.09 10.95 0.28
CA SER A 106 -3.92 10.22 -0.25
C SER A 106 -2.60 10.81 0.28
N TRP A 107 -2.60 12.09 0.68
CA TRP A 107 -1.40 12.73 1.25
C TRP A 107 -0.95 12.08 2.56
N GLU A 108 -1.87 11.86 3.50
CA GLU A 108 -1.57 11.21 4.78
C GLU A 108 -0.98 9.80 4.56
N LEU A 109 -1.59 9.03 3.66
CA LEU A 109 -1.08 7.70 3.28
C LEU A 109 0.35 7.79 2.75
N PHE A 110 0.64 8.79 1.91
CA PHE A 110 1.96 9.03 1.40
C PHE A 110 2.96 9.40 2.51
N GLU A 111 2.61 10.24 3.47
CA GLU A 111 3.51 10.62 4.57
C GLU A 111 3.88 9.41 5.43
N VAL A 112 2.90 8.55 5.72
CA VAL A 112 3.11 7.28 6.43
C VAL A 112 4.00 6.34 5.63
N TYR A 113 3.68 6.15 4.35
CA TYR A 113 4.46 5.32 3.44
C TYR A 113 5.91 5.80 3.38
N ARG A 114 6.13 7.09 3.12
CA ARG A 114 7.45 7.74 3.06
C ARG A 114 8.22 7.54 4.37
N HIS A 115 7.55 7.72 5.51
CA HIS A 115 8.16 7.51 6.83
C HIS A 115 8.66 6.06 6.98
N LEU A 116 7.79 5.08 6.76
CA LEU A 116 8.14 3.65 6.88
C LEU A 116 9.24 3.25 5.88
N LYS A 117 9.18 3.74 4.64
CA LYS A 117 10.22 3.47 3.63
C LYS A 117 11.57 4.08 4.00
N SER A 118 11.60 5.26 4.60
CA SER A 118 12.86 5.89 5.05
C SER A 118 13.55 5.09 6.17
N LEU A 119 12.78 4.36 6.98
CA LEU A 119 13.28 3.42 7.98
C LEU A 119 13.73 2.07 7.39
N GLY A 120 13.51 1.85 6.09
CA GLY A 120 13.94 0.65 5.37
C GLY A 120 12.92 -0.50 5.36
N TYR A 121 11.71 -0.30 5.89
CA TYR A 121 10.66 -1.31 5.85
C TYR A 121 10.23 -1.63 4.41
N ILE A 122 9.69 -2.83 4.26
CA ILE A 122 8.93 -3.23 3.08
C ILE A 122 7.46 -2.96 3.40
N VAL A 123 6.79 -2.24 2.53
CA VAL A 123 5.44 -1.72 2.77
C VAL A 123 4.58 -2.10 1.57
N GLY A 124 3.53 -2.89 1.80
CA GLY A 124 2.53 -3.26 0.81
C GLY A 124 1.17 -2.68 1.18
N GLN A 125 0.30 -2.46 0.21
CA GLN A 125 -1.07 -2.04 0.49
C GLN A 125 -1.85 -3.20 1.13
N HIS A 126 -2.53 -2.92 2.25
CA HIS A 126 -3.29 -3.94 2.96
C HIS A 126 -4.42 -4.49 2.09
N GLY A 127 -4.63 -5.80 2.14
CA GLY A 127 -5.65 -6.50 1.33
C GLY A 127 -5.31 -6.63 -0.16
N ILE A 128 -4.17 -6.12 -0.62
CA ILE A 128 -3.75 -6.20 -2.02
C ILE A 128 -2.59 -7.20 -2.16
N ALA A 129 -2.83 -8.29 -2.87
CA ALA A 129 -1.82 -9.32 -3.09
C ALA A 129 -0.60 -8.77 -3.85
N TRP A 130 0.60 -9.07 -3.38
CA TRP A 130 1.84 -8.64 -4.03
C TRP A 130 2.03 -9.19 -5.45
N SER A 131 1.50 -10.38 -5.73
CA SER A 131 1.57 -11.01 -7.05
C SER A 131 0.35 -11.89 -7.28
N ILE A 132 -0.28 -11.74 -8.45
CA ILE A 132 -1.36 -12.62 -8.92
C ILE A 132 -0.81 -13.35 -10.14
N LYS A 133 -0.99 -14.68 -10.19
CA LYS A 133 -0.73 -15.47 -11.39
C LYS A 133 -2.04 -15.65 -12.12
N ASP A 134 -2.09 -15.26 -13.39
CA ASP A 134 -3.22 -15.58 -14.24
C ASP A 134 -3.30 -17.10 -14.38
N ALA A 135 -4.49 -17.67 -14.15
CA ALA A 135 -4.74 -19.05 -14.48
C ALA A 135 -4.59 -19.20 -16.00
N LYS A 136 -3.68 -20.07 -16.46
CA LYS A 136 -3.52 -20.36 -17.89
C LYS A 136 -4.87 -20.81 -18.47
N SER A 137 -5.51 -19.95 -19.24
CA SER A 137 -6.65 -20.31 -20.08
C SER A 137 -6.16 -21.26 -21.18
N ASN A 138 -6.20 -22.56 -20.92
CA ASN A 138 -6.14 -23.57 -21.97
C ASN A 138 -7.56 -23.74 -22.53
N ARG A 139 -7.92 -22.99 -23.56
CA ARG A 139 -9.03 -23.38 -24.45
C ARG A 139 -8.43 -23.84 -25.79
N PRO A 140 -8.68 -25.08 -26.24
CA PRO A 140 -8.30 -25.50 -27.58
C PRO A 140 -9.19 -24.75 -28.59
N SER A 141 -8.56 -24.02 -29.50
CA SER A 141 -9.21 -23.43 -30.65
C SER A 141 -9.66 -24.54 -31.61
N VAL A 142 -10.96 -24.77 -31.73
CA VAL A 142 -11.54 -25.54 -32.84
C VAL A 142 -12.31 -24.56 -33.72
N SER A 143 -11.78 -24.38 -34.92
CA SER A 143 -12.41 -23.69 -36.05
C SER A 143 -13.54 -24.55 -36.64
N LEU A 144 -14.72 -23.98 -36.90
CA LEU A 144 -15.66 -24.47 -37.91
C LEU A 144 -16.65 -23.39 -38.35
N GLN A 145 -16.92 -23.36 -39.66
CA GLN A 145 -17.58 -22.31 -40.44
C GLN A 145 -19.13 -22.37 -40.43
N CYS A 146 -19.73 -21.17 -40.55
CA CYS A 146 -21.07 -20.73 -41.04
C CYS A 146 -22.32 -21.66 -41.13
N SER A 147 -23.34 -21.33 -40.31
CA SER A 147 -24.75 -20.87 -40.56
C SER A 147 -25.68 -21.47 -41.66
N PRO A 148 -27.03 -21.25 -41.63
CA PRO A 148 -27.97 -20.77 -40.58
C PRO A 148 -29.30 -21.58 -40.45
N GLN A 149 -30.07 -21.43 -39.35
CA GLN A 149 -31.53 -21.14 -39.35
C GLN A 149 -32.21 -21.14 -37.94
N SER A 150 -32.89 -20.01 -37.67
CA SER A 150 -34.11 -19.75 -36.88
C SER A 150 -34.30 -20.27 -35.44
N SER A 151 -34.44 -19.31 -34.51
CA SER A 151 -35.65 -19.06 -33.68
C SER A 151 -35.32 -18.73 -32.21
N GLU A 152 -35.57 -17.46 -31.90
CA GLU A 152 -35.74 -16.76 -30.63
C GLU A 152 -35.74 -17.56 -29.32
N VAL A 153 -34.77 -17.27 -28.45
CA VAL A 153 -34.97 -17.16 -26.99
C VAL A 153 -33.88 -16.28 -26.37
N VAL A 154 -34.33 -15.13 -25.86
CA VAL A 154 -33.77 -14.23 -24.83
C VAL A 154 -32.25 -14.12 -24.68
N ASP A 155 -31.77 -12.98 -25.16
CA ASP A 155 -30.46 -12.40 -24.95
C ASP A 155 -30.31 -11.95 -23.48
N LEU A 156 -29.32 -12.48 -22.76
CA LEU A 156 -28.75 -11.77 -21.62
C LEU A 156 -27.27 -12.11 -21.55
N GLU A 157 -26.52 -11.31 -22.29
CA GLU A 157 -25.08 -11.36 -22.41
C GLU A 157 -24.40 -11.29 -21.05
N SER A 158 -23.35 -12.09 -20.94
CA SER A 158 -22.39 -12.12 -19.86
C SER A 158 -21.53 -10.86 -19.88
N GLU A 159 -21.70 -10.00 -18.88
CA GLU A 159 -20.75 -8.93 -18.57
C GLU A 159 -20.08 -9.26 -17.23
N ASP A 160 -19.02 -10.08 -17.32
CA ASP A 160 -17.99 -10.20 -16.29
C ASP A 160 -16.96 -9.09 -16.52
N GLU A 161 -17.35 -7.84 -16.27
CA GLU A 161 -16.46 -6.66 -16.29
C GLU A 161 -16.95 -5.66 -15.22
N SER A 162 -17.07 -6.10 -13.96
CA SER A 162 -17.23 -5.17 -12.84
C SER A 162 -16.60 -5.70 -11.54
N SER A 163 -15.27 -5.75 -11.47
CA SER A 163 -14.59 -5.77 -10.17
C SER A 163 -13.26 -4.99 -10.10
N ILE A 164 -12.87 -4.29 -11.18
CA ILE A 164 -11.59 -3.55 -11.27
C ILE A 164 -11.74 -2.06 -10.87
N VAL A 165 -12.84 -1.70 -10.20
CA VAL A 165 -12.87 -0.47 -9.40
C VAL A 165 -12.95 -0.91 -7.95
N GLY A 166 -11.79 -0.92 -7.28
CA GLY A 166 -11.74 -1.14 -5.84
C GLY A 166 -12.74 -0.21 -5.14
N PRO A 167 -13.35 -0.63 -4.03
CA PRO A 167 -14.36 0.14 -3.31
C PRO A 167 -13.69 1.35 -2.61
N PHE A 168 -13.25 2.31 -3.41
CA PHE A 168 -12.81 3.61 -2.95
C PHE A 168 -14.06 4.48 -2.87
N ASN A 169 -14.45 4.80 -1.63
CA ASN A 169 -15.49 5.78 -1.22
C ASN A 169 -16.80 5.23 -0.66
N ASN A 170 -16.77 4.19 0.18
CA ASN A 170 -17.88 3.97 1.11
C ASN A 170 -17.56 4.50 2.52
N MET A 171 -17.75 5.81 2.68
CA MET A 171 -18.49 6.48 3.76
C MET A 171 -18.49 5.88 5.17
N HIS A 172 -17.42 6.16 5.94
CA HIS A 172 -17.45 6.60 7.35
C HIS A 172 -16.15 7.41 7.61
N ILE A 173 -16.26 8.71 7.85
CA ILE A 173 -15.10 9.65 7.88
C ILE A 173 -14.26 9.52 9.15
N ASN A 174 -14.68 8.69 10.12
CA ASN A 174 -14.05 8.59 11.45
C ASN A 174 -13.55 7.18 11.80
N GLU A 175 -13.58 6.21 10.87
CA GLU A 175 -13.21 4.83 11.19
C GLU A 175 -11.74 4.56 10.85
N ALA A 176 -10.99 4.08 11.84
CA ALA A 176 -9.64 3.60 11.62
C ALA A 176 -9.67 2.42 10.65
N ARG A 177 -8.86 2.46 9.60
CA ARG A 177 -8.84 1.40 8.59
C ARG A 177 -7.42 0.87 8.36
N PRO A 178 -7.24 -0.45 8.17
CA PRO A 178 -5.99 -1.02 7.73
C PRO A 178 -5.60 -0.48 6.35
N VAL A 179 -4.37 0.02 6.22
CA VAL A 179 -3.89 0.65 4.97
C VAL A 179 -2.61 0.01 4.43
N PHE A 180 -1.72 -0.46 5.31
CA PHE A 180 -0.46 -1.06 4.90
C PHE A 180 -0.10 -2.31 5.69
N ASP A 181 0.40 -3.31 4.98
CA ASP A 181 1.12 -4.45 5.53
C ASP A 181 2.62 -4.14 5.57
N VAL A 182 3.21 -4.20 6.76
CA VAL A 182 4.62 -3.81 6.96
C VAL A 182 5.46 -5.02 7.32
N TYR A 183 6.57 -5.20 6.59
CA TYR A 183 7.52 -6.28 6.78
C TYR A 183 8.90 -5.71 7.11
N LEU A 184 9.64 -6.43 7.96
CA LEU A 184 11.02 -6.09 8.28
C LEU A 184 11.91 -6.02 7.02
N PRO A 185 12.98 -5.20 7.03
CA PRO A 185 13.95 -5.17 5.95
C PRO A 185 14.54 -6.57 5.68
N ASN A 186 14.19 -7.15 4.53
CA ASN A 186 14.59 -8.51 4.18
C ASN A 186 15.09 -8.60 2.72
N SER A 187 16.37 -8.92 2.57
CA SER A 187 17.01 -9.05 1.24
C SER A 187 16.49 -10.23 0.41
N LYS A 188 15.83 -11.20 1.06
CA LYS A 188 15.25 -12.41 0.46
C LYS A 188 13.73 -12.32 0.27
N PHE A 189 13.12 -11.15 0.48
CA PHE A 189 11.69 -10.94 0.30
C PHE A 189 11.25 -11.37 -1.11
N ARG A 190 10.09 -12.05 -1.20
CA ARG A 190 9.51 -12.53 -2.45
C ARG A 190 8.06 -12.08 -2.55
N LYS A 191 7.71 -11.32 -3.58
CA LYS A 191 6.32 -10.91 -3.84
C LYS A 191 5.34 -12.06 -4.04
N SER A 192 5.81 -13.21 -4.53
CA SER A 192 4.97 -14.41 -4.69
C SER A 192 4.70 -15.15 -3.38
N SER A 193 5.44 -14.82 -2.32
CA SER A 193 5.35 -15.45 -1.00
C SER A 193 5.94 -14.48 0.03
N PRO A 194 5.20 -13.40 0.34
CA PRO A 194 5.70 -12.34 1.22
C PRO A 194 5.85 -12.80 2.68
N GLY A 195 5.14 -13.87 3.07
CA GLY A 195 4.97 -14.28 4.46
C GLY A 195 3.94 -13.39 5.17
N ASP A 196 3.85 -13.52 6.49
CA ASP A 196 3.00 -12.66 7.31
C ASP A 196 3.69 -11.30 7.54
N PRO A 197 2.94 -10.18 7.52
CA PRO A 197 3.49 -8.90 7.90
C PRO A 197 3.86 -8.89 9.38
N SER A 198 4.87 -8.09 9.71
CA SER A 198 5.33 -7.89 11.09
C SER A 198 4.35 -7.06 11.90
N PHE A 199 3.63 -6.15 11.24
CA PHE A 199 2.48 -5.42 11.77
C PHE A 199 1.67 -4.81 10.62
N VAL A 200 0.41 -4.47 10.90
CA VAL A 200 -0.48 -3.74 9.99
C VAL A 200 -0.62 -2.30 10.48
N ILE A 201 -0.52 -1.34 9.57
CA ILE A 201 -0.79 0.06 9.85
C ILE A 201 -2.28 0.34 9.65
N CYS A 202 -2.90 0.92 10.68
CA CYS A 202 -4.25 1.47 10.62
C CYS A 202 -4.19 3.00 10.61
N LEU A 203 -4.70 3.65 9.58
CA LEU A 203 -4.74 5.12 9.53
C LEU A 203 -5.98 5.62 10.29
N THR A 204 -5.78 6.51 11.25
CA THR A 204 -6.83 7.17 12.04
C THR A 204 -6.99 8.61 11.58
N ARG A 205 -8.19 9.01 11.15
CA ARG A 205 -8.53 10.38 10.77
C ARG A 205 -9.46 10.98 11.81
N GLY A 206 -9.08 12.13 12.37
CA GLY A 206 -9.86 12.80 13.41
C GLY A 206 -9.70 12.12 14.77
N ASP A 207 -10.82 11.68 15.34
CA ASP A 207 -10.88 11.13 16.70
C ASP A 207 -10.17 9.77 16.82
N LEU A 208 -9.79 9.42 18.06
CA LEU A 208 -9.26 8.10 18.37
C LEU A 208 -10.32 7.02 18.06
N PRO A 209 -9.90 5.86 17.51
CA PRO A 209 -10.82 4.75 17.28
C PRO A 209 -11.45 4.32 18.60
N SER A 210 -12.73 3.95 18.56
CA SER A 210 -13.38 3.42 19.75
C SER A 210 -12.82 2.03 20.10
N ILE A 211 -12.98 1.59 21.35
CA ILE A 211 -12.56 0.26 21.78
C ILE A 211 -13.22 -0.83 20.93
N ALA A 212 -14.51 -0.66 20.61
CA ALA A 212 -15.22 -1.61 19.76
C ALA A 212 -14.62 -1.70 18.35
N ASP A 213 -14.20 -0.57 17.78
CA ASP A 213 -13.54 -0.55 16.46
C ASP A 213 -12.18 -1.25 16.52
N ILE A 214 -11.41 -1.00 17.57
CA ILE A 214 -10.11 -1.65 17.78
C ILE A 214 -10.28 -3.17 17.85
N GLU A 215 -11.22 -3.67 18.66
CA GLU A 215 -11.48 -5.10 18.78
C GLU A 215 -11.93 -5.73 17.45
N VAL A 216 -12.73 -5.02 16.65
CA VAL A 216 -13.15 -5.48 15.32
C VAL A 216 -11.94 -5.58 14.39
N LEU A 217 -11.07 -4.57 14.38
CA LEU A 217 -9.85 -4.56 13.56
C LEU A 217 -8.87 -5.66 13.97
N GLU A 218 -8.71 -5.91 15.27
CA GLU A 218 -7.87 -7.00 15.79
C GLU A 218 -8.42 -8.35 15.35
N ARG A 219 -9.73 -8.57 15.47
CA ARG A 219 -10.38 -9.78 14.98
C ARG A 219 -10.19 -9.98 13.47
N GLN A 220 -10.23 -8.90 12.68
CA GLN A 220 -10.00 -8.95 11.23
C GLN A 220 -8.55 -9.29 10.86
N CYS A 221 -7.57 -8.74 11.58
CA CYS A 221 -6.14 -8.94 11.29
C CYS A 221 -5.55 -10.17 11.99
N GLY A 222 -6.34 -10.83 12.85
CA GLY A 222 -5.97 -12.07 13.52
C GLY A 222 -4.81 -11.88 14.50
N ALA A 223 -3.74 -12.66 14.33
CA ALA A 223 -2.58 -12.62 15.23
C ALA A 223 -1.56 -11.53 14.86
N ILE A 224 -1.78 -10.77 13.78
CA ILE A 224 -0.83 -9.76 13.32
C ILE A 224 -1.01 -8.48 14.14
N PRO A 225 0.06 -7.94 14.76
CA PRO A 225 -0.04 -6.72 15.56
C PRO A 225 -0.55 -5.51 14.76
N LEU A 226 -1.44 -4.74 15.36
CA LEU A 226 -1.91 -3.47 14.81
C LEU A 226 -1.10 -2.28 15.31
N ARG A 227 -0.84 -1.34 14.42
CA ARG A 227 -0.21 -0.06 14.71
C ARG A 227 -1.09 1.04 14.15
N PHE A 228 -1.68 1.82 15.03
CA PHE A 228 -2.48 2.96 14.63
C PHE A 228 -1.57 4.13 14.34
N CYS A 229 -1.96 4.91 13.34
CA CYS A 229 -1.16 5.97 12.77
C CYS A 229 -2.00 7.23 12.66
N HIS A 230 -1.48 8.31 13.22
CA HIS A 230 -2.03 9.66 13.05
C HIS A 230 -1.01 10.57 12.37
N VAL A 231 -1.51 11.38 11.44
CA VAL A 231 -0.70 12.32 10.65
C VAL A 231 -1.18 13.73 10.96
N GLU A 232 -0.33 14.53 11.58
CA GLU A 232 -0.65 15.90 11.96
C GLU A 232 0.50 16.82 11.57
N TYR A 233 0.21 17.86 10.79
CA TYR A 233 1.19 18.87 10.34
C TYR A 233 2.49 18.27 9.76
N GLY A 234 2.38 17.19 8.98
CA GLY A 234 3.53 16.51 8.37
C GLY A 234 4.31 15.58 9.30
N ARG A 235 3.83 15.38 10.53
CA ARG A 235 4.42 14.43 11.49
C ARG A 235 3.57 13.18 11.54
N VAL A 236 4.24 12.04 11.39
CA VAL A 236 3.63 10.72 11.52
C VAL A 236 3.89 10.20 12.93
N SER A 237 2.82 9.88 13.65
CA SER A 237 2.87 9.28 14.99
C SER A 237 2.27 7.88 14.95
N PHE A 238 2.93 6.93 15.61
CA PHE A 238 2.46 5.54 15.70
C PHE A 238 2.15 5.19 17.15
N PHE A 239 1.03 4.51 17.38
CA PHE A 239 0.61 4.02 18.68
C PHE A 239 0.02 2.62 18.57
N SER A 240 0.00 1.89 19.68
CA SER A 240 -0.66 0.60 19.82
C SER A 240 -1.49 0.63 21.10
N PHE A 241 -2.57 -0.15 21.11
CA PHE A 241 -3.39 -0.33 22.31
C PHE A 241 -3.05 -1.70 22.88
N ASP A 242 -2.61 -1.71 24.13
CA ASP A 242 -2.38 -2.94 24.88
C ASP A 242 -3.43 -2.97 26.01
N GLU A 243 -4.07 -4.11 26.22
CA GLU A 243 -4.89 -4.32 27.41
C GLU A 243 -3.98 -4.52 28.62
N VAL A 244 -4.21 -3.75 29.68
CA VAL A 244 -3.42 -3.82 30.92
C VAL A 244 -4.36 -3.97 32.11
N GLU A 245 -4.18 -5.04 32.87
CA GLU A 245 -4.82 -5.21 34.17
C GLU A 245 -4.05 -4.42 35.23
N LEU A 246 -4.72 -3.46 35.86
CA LEU A 246 -4.12 -2.68 36.93
C LEU A 246 -4.11 -3.49 38.24
N PRO A 247 -2.97 -3.53 38.97
CA PRO A 247 -2.92 -4.21 40.25
C PRO A 247 -3.85 -3.50 41.25
N ILE A 248 -4.67 -4.29 41.95
CA ILE A 248 -5.49 -3.79 43.05
C ILE A 248 -4.54 -3.56 44.22
N LEU A 249 -4.37 -2.30 44.62
CA LEU A 249 -3.54 -1.95 45.79
C LEU A 249 -4.26 -2.40 47.09
N PRO A 250 -3.51 -2.92 48.07
CA PRO A 250 -4.04 -3.40 49.35
C PRO A 250 -4.59 -2.27 50.24
#